data_AF-A0A453GL96-F1
#
_entry.id   AF-A0A453GL96-F1
#
_cell.length_a   1.000
_cell.length_b   1.000
_cell.length_c   1.000
_cell.angle_alpha   90.00
_cell.angle_beta   90.00
_cell.angle_gamma   90.00
#
_symmetry.space_group_name_H-M   'P 1'
#
loop_
_entity.id
_entity.type
_entity.pdbx_description
1 polymer ?
#
loop_
_entity_poly.entity_id
_entity_poly.type
_entity_poly.pdbx_seq_one_letter_code
_entity_poly.pdbx_strand_id
1 'polypeptide(L)'
;LVNTKVNDMHAETGHADASGLGDIAIDVRILNLSETIDHQMRASSRPPPPRAQIYRVPERLHAADKDAYEPRFLSFGPYHRGDNVTEEVRRGNSSKDDDLAFALQVGGPPILEYIKYIASIEAKARSCYGGDVAMEWDEFCTMLLKVGCS
;
A
#
# COMPACT_ATOMS: atom_id res chain seq x y z
N LEU A 1 -17.37 67.60 14.73
CA LEU A 1 -16.46 66.44 14.69
C LEU A 1 -17.21 65.32 15.41
N VAL A 2 -17.82 64.30 14.81
CA VAL A 2 -17.65 63.60 13.54
C VAL A 2 -19.01 62.95 13.22
N ASN A 3 -19.43 62.99 11.94
CA ASN A 3 -20.49 62.16 11.37
C ASN A 3 -20.13 60.67 11.56
N THR A 4 -21.02 59.67 11.56
CA THR A 4 -21.58 59.10 10.33
C THR A 4 -22.71 58.13 10.69
N LYS A 5 -23.83 58.26 9.98
CA LYS A 5 -24.92 57.29 9.83
C LYS A 5 -24.44 56.03 9.11
N VAL A 6 -24.92 54.84 9.50
CA VAL A 6 -25.40 53.72 8.64
C VAL A 6 -26.22 52.82 9.59
N ASN A 7 -27.56 52.85 9.65
CA ASN A 7 -28.63 52.44 8.73
C ASN A 7 -28.71 50.93 8.40
N ASP A 8 -29.78 50.35 8.97
CA ASP A 8 -30.65 49.26 8.55
C ASP A 8 -30.16 47.80 8.44
N MET A 9 -30.88 47.00 9.24
CA MET A 9 -30.98 45.55 9.26
C MET A 9 -32.04 45.07 8.27
N HIS A 10 -31.97 43.75 7.98
CA HIS A 10 -32.83 42.91 7.12
C HIS A 10 -32.37 42.88 5.65
N ALA A 11 -32.20 41.74 4.99
CA ALA A 11 -32.53 40.34 5.27
C ALA A 11 -31.59 39.43 4.44
N GLU A 12 -31.49 38.15 4.78
CA GLU A 12 -31.82 37.03 3.90
C GLU A 12 -31.21 35.71 4.39
N THR A 13 -32.13 34.77 4.61
CA THR A 13 -31.90 33.37 4.95
C THR A 13 -31.34 32.67 3.72
N GLY A 14 -30.14 32.10 3.83
CA GLY A 14 -29.56 31.21 2.82
C GLY A 14 -29.01 29.97 3.50
N HIS A 15 -29.85 28.94 3.62
CA HIS A 15 -29.44 27.58 3.96
C HIS A 15 -28.80 26.98 2.71
N ALA A 16 -27.49 26.77 2.72
CA ALA A 16 -26.78 26.03 1.68
C ALA A 16 -26.24 24.74 2.31
N ASP A 17 -27.15 23.77 2.46
CA ASP A 17 -26.80 22.36 2.48
C ASP A 17 -26.38 21.96 1.07
N ALA A 18 -25.16 21.47 0.92
CA ALA A 18 -24.78 20.48 -0.07
C ALA A 18 -23.38 19.99 0.27
N SER A 19 -23.32 19.04 1.20
CA SER A 19 -22.25 18.05 1.26
C SER A 19 -22.16 17.38 -0.11
N GLY A 20 -21.33 17.92 -0.99
CA GLY A 20 -21.01 17.37 -2.30
C GLY A 20 -20.12 16.14 -2.18
N LEU A 21 -20.62 15.09 -1.55
CA LEU A 21 -20.21 13.73 -1.84
C LEU A 21 -21.24 13.22 -2.84
N GLY A 22 -21.13 13.72 -4.08
CA GLY A 22 -21.95 13.25 -5.17
C GLY A 22 -21.75 11.74 -5.32
N ASP A 23 -22.86 11.01 -5.42
CA ASP A 23 -22.88 9.59 -5.74
C ASP A 23 -21.92 9.31 -6.90
N ILE A 24 -20.76 8.74 -6.60
CA ILE A 24 -19.88 8.19 -7.62
C ILE A 24 -20.64 6.98 -8.14
N ALA A 25 -21.33 7.14 -9.26
CA ALA A 25 -21.92 6.01 -9.97
C ALA A 25 -20.79 5.02 -10.28
N ILE A 26 -20.70 3.95 -9.49
CA ILE A 26 -19.70 2.92 -9.67
C ILE A 26 -19.99 2.28 -11.03
N ASP A 27 -18.98 2.29 -11.91
CA ASP A 27 -19.09 1.71 -13.25
C ASP A 27 -19.60 0.26 -13.15
N VAL A 28 -20.68 -0.06 -13.85
CA VAL A 28 -21.29 -1.39 -13.87
C VAL A 28 -20.27 -2.48 -14.22
N ARG A 29 -19.23 -2.15 -15.00
CA ARG A 29 -18.13 -3.08 -15.31
C ARG A 29 -17.30 -3.43 -14.09
N ILE A 30 -17.08 -2.48 -13.17
CA ILE A 30 -16.35 -2.70 -11.92
C ILE A 30 -17.15 -3.64 -11.01
N LEU A 31 -18.46 -3.40 -10.88
CA LEU A 31 -19.34 -4.26 -10.09
C LEU A 31 -19.37 -5.69 -10.63
N ASN A 32 -19.60 -5.84 -11.94
CA ASN A 32 -19.64 -7.16 -12.59
C ASN A 32 -18.31 -7.92 -12.44
N LEU A 33 -17.18 -7.23 -12.57
CA LEU A 33 -15.87 -7.84 -12.39
C LEU A 33 -15.64 -8.26 -10.93
N SER A 34 -16.03 -7.41 -9.97
CA SER A 34 -15.95 -7.71 -8.54
C SER A 34 -16.75 -8.98 -8.20
N GLU A 35 -18.00 -9.06 -8.65
CA GLU A 35 -18.85 -10.23 -8.45
C GLU A 35 -18.26 -11.49 -9.09
N THR A 36 -17.71 -11.36 -10.30
CA THR A 36 -17.08 -12.48 -11.01
C THR A 36 -15.88 -13.03 -10.23
N ILE A 37 -15.02 -12.14 -9.71
CA ILE A 37 -13.84 -12.54 -8.93
C ILE A 37 -14.27 -13.18 -7.60
N ASP A 38 -15.24 -12.59 -6.90
CA ASP A 38 -15.75 -13.12 -5.64
C ASP A 38 -16.36 -14.52 -5.83
N HIS A 39 -17.14 -14.73 -6.89
CA HIS A 39 -17.67 -16.05 -7.22
C HIS A 39 -16.54 -17.07 -7.50
N GLN A 40 -15.51 -16.68 -8.25
CA GLN A 40 -14.35 -17.55 -8.50
C GLN A 40 -13.60 -17.91 -7.21
N MET A 41 -13.43 -16.94 -6.30
CA MET A 41 -12.80 -17.17 -5.00
C MET A 41 -13.60 -18.14 -4.14
N ARG A 42 -14.92 -18.00 -4.07
CA ARG A 42 -15.81 -18.90 -3.30
C ARG A 42 -15.92 -20.30 -3.90
N ALA A 43 -15.84 -20.42 -5.22
CA ALA A 43 -15.86 -21.71 -5.91
C ALA A 43 -14.55 -22.49 -5.73
N SER A 44 -13.46 -21.82 -5.35
CA SER A 44 -12.18 -22.48 -5.08
C SER A 44 -12.25 -23.36 -3.84
N SER A 45 -12.04 -24.66 -4.02
CA SER A 45 -11.94 -25.64 -2.91
C SER A 45 -10.50 -25.81 -2.41
N ARG A 46 -9.61 -24.86 -2.71
CA ARG A 46 -8.19 -24.96 -2.37
C ARG A 46 -8.04 -24.97 -0.83
N PRO A 47 -7.31 -25.93 -0.25
CA PRO A 47 -7.04 -25.94 1.18
C PRO A 47 -6.28 -24.66 1.57
N PRO A 48 -6.46 -24.17 2.81
CA PRO A 48 -5.76 -22.99 3.28
C PRO A 48 -4.25 -23.18 3.07
N PRO A 49 -3.54 -22.15 2.58
CA PRO A 49 -2.11 -22.26 2.34
C PRO A 49 -1.38 -22.56 3.66
N PRO A 50 -0.17 -23.15 3.60
CA PRO A 50 0.67 -23.32 4.76
C PRO A 50 0.89 -21.99 5.49
N ARG A 51 1.20 -22.05 6.80
CA ARG A 51 1.39 -20.86 7.64
C ARG A 51 2.36 -19.86 7.00
N ALA A 52 3.51 -20.34 6.52
CA ALA A 52 4.44 -19.56 5.70
C ALA A 52 4.24 -19.86 4.22
N GLN A 53 4.34 -18.82 3.39
CA GLN A 53 4.20 -18.90 1.93
C GLN A 53 5.43 -18.34 1.21
N ILE A 54 6.28 -17.60 1.91
CA ILE A 54 7.49 -16.98 1.39
C ILE A 54 8.66 -17.52 2.20
N TYR A 55 9.46 -18.39 1.59
CA TYR A 55 10.58 -19.05 2.27
C TYR A 55 11.91 -18.42 1.86
N ARG A 56 12.85 -18.32 2.81
CA ARG A 56 14.25 -18.01 2.48
C ARG A 56 14.84 -19.13 1.64
N VAL A 57 15.69 -18.75 0.69
CA VAL A 57 16.52 -19.71 -0.04
C VAL A 57 17.44 -20.39 0.97
N PRO A 58 17.48 -21.75 1.02
CA PRO A 58 18.39 -22.46 1.90
C PRO A 58 19.84 -22.02 1.67
N GLU A 59 20.60 -21.81 2.75
CA GLU A 59 21.98 -21.28 2.68
C GLU A 59 22.89 -22.06 1.75
N ARG A 60 22.73 -23.38 1.67
CA ARG A 60 23.52 -24.23 0.76
C ARG A 60 23.28 -23.90 -0.71
N LEU A 61 22.05 -23.60 -1.10
CA LEU A 61 21.71 -23.22 -2.47
C LEU A 61 22.17 -21.79 -2.75
N HIS A 62 21.91 -20.88 -1.81
CA HIS A 62 22.37 -19.50 -1.90
C HIS A 62 23.90 -19.40 -2.02
N ALA A 63 24.65 -20.22 -1.27
CA ALA A 63 26.11 -20.24 -1.34
C ALA A 63 26.66 -20.88 -2.62
N ALA A 64 25.90 -21.76 -3.28
CA ALA A 64 26.31 -22.40 -4.52
C ALA A 64 26.23 -21.45 -5.73
N ASP A 65 25.23 -20.56 -5.74
CA ASP A 65 25.06 -19.54 -6.77
C ASP A 65 24.33 -18.31 -6.21
N LYS A 66 25.09 -17.35 -5.69
CA LYS A 66 24.51 -16.13 -5.09
C LYS A 66 23.75 -15.29 -6.12
N ASP A 67 24.29 -15.18 -7.33
CA ASP A 67 23.74 -14.34 -8.40
C ASP A 67 22.37 -14.83 -8.88
N ALA A 68 22.08 -16.13 -8.75
CA ALA A 68 20.77 -16.71 -9.07
C ALA A 68 19.67 -16.36 -8.05
N TYR A 69 20.03 -15.96 -6.83
CA TYR A 69 19.09 -15.77 -5.72
C TYR A 69 19.08 -14.36 -5.13
N GLU A 70 20.09 -13.54 -5.43
CA GLU A 70 20.08 -12.11 -5.15
C GLU A 70 19.32 -11.34 -6.24
N PRO A 71 18.34 -10.49 -5.89
CA PRO A 71 17.62 -9.69 -6.85
C PRO A 71 18.58 -8.73 -7.54
N ARG A 72 18.39 -8.51 -8.85
CA ARG A 72 19.19 -7.56 -9.62
C ARG A 72 18.59 -6.16 -9.69
N PHE A 73 17.27 -6.07 -9.65
CA PHE A 73 16.56 -4.82 -9.91
C PHE A 73 15.69 -4.37 -8.74
N LEU A 74 15.04 -5.28 -8.01
CA LEU A 74 14.11 -4.91 -6.94
C LEU A 74 14.09 -5.92 -5.81
N SER A 75 14.12 -5.43 -4.57
CA SER A 75 13.85 -6.27 -3.40
C SER A 75 12.34 -6.38 -3.16
N PHE A 76 11.84 -7.61 -3.03
CA PHE A 76 10.47 -7.90 -2.65
C PHE A 76 10.47 -8.61 -1.29
N GLY A 77 10.68 -7.82 -0.23
CA GLY A 77 10.54 -8.31 1.13
C GLY A 77 11.84 -8.28 1.96
N PRO A 78 11.80 -8.88 3.16
CA PRO A 78 12.80 -8.68 4.21
C PRO A 78 14.09 -9.50 4.02
N TYR A 79 14.16 -10.35 2.99
CA TYR A 79 15.23 -11.35 2.84
C TYR A 79 16.44 -10.89 2.02
N HIS A 80 16.38 -9.69 1.45
CA HIS A 80 17.43 -9.13 0.61
C HIS A 80 18.03 -7.85 1.21
N ARG A 81 18.11 -7.78 2.54
CA ARG A 81 18.81 -6.70 3.27
C ARG A 81 20.23 -7.15 3.63
N GLY A 82 21.22 -6.34 3.29
CA GLY A 82 22.64 -6.56 3.65
C GLY A 82 23.59 -5.65 2.87
N ASP A 83 24.87 -5.69 3.20
CA ASP A 83 25.93 -4.83 2.61
C ASP A 83 26.21 -5.12 1.13
N ASN A 84 25.65 -6.21 0.59
CA ASN A 84 25.89 -6.68 -0.78
C ASN A 84 24.82 -6.21 -1.78
N VAL A 85 23.87 -5.37 -1.36
CA VAL A 85 22.84 -4.84 -2.27
C VAL A 85 23.53 -4.07 -3.40
N THR A 86 23.31 -4.50 -4.64
CA THR A 86 23.88 -3.84 -5.82
C THR A 86 23.29 -2.44 -6.01
N GLU A 87 24.02 -1.55 -6.68
CA GLU A 87 23.51 -0.21 -7.02
C GLU A 87 22.26 -0.27 -7.90
N GLU A 88 22.10 -1.33 -8.69
CA GLU A 88 20.89 -1.55 -9.49
C GLU A 88 19.66 -1.82 -8.62
N VAL A 89 19.80 -2.62 -7.55
CA VAL A 89 18.74 -2.83 -6.56
C VAL A 89 18.47 -1.57 -5.75
N ARG A 90 19.50 -0.79 -5.40
CA ARG A 90 19.29 0.52 -4.75
C ARG A 90 18.45 1.44 -5.63
N ARG A 91 18.81 1.57 -6.91
CA ARG A 91 18.10 2.41 -7.89
C ARG A 91 16.68 1.93 -8.16
N GLY A 92 16.45 0.62 -8.29
CA GLY A 92 15.09 0.11 -8.44
C GLY A 92 14.28 0.27 -7.15
N ASN A 93 14.90 0.16 -5.97
CA ASN A 93 14.19 0.45 -4.72
C ASN A 93 13.91 1.94 -4.52
N SER A 94 14.73 2.86 -5.08
CA SER A 94 14.47 4.29 -4.99
C SER A 94 13.31 4.76 -5.86
N SER A 95 13.05 4.10 -7.00
CA SER A 95 11.88 4.44 -7.82
C SER A 95 10.57 4.21 -7.06
N LYS A 96 10.53 3.29 -6.09
CA LYS A 96 9.34 3.05 -5.26
C LYS A 96 8.88 4.28 -4.48
N ASP A 97 9.79 5.18 -4.14
CA ASP A 97 9.43 6.44 -3.46
C ASP A 97 8.77 7.41 -4.44
N ASP A 98 9.27 7.45 -5.68
CA ASP A 98 8.66 8.23 -6.77
C ASP A 98 7.29 7.64 -7.16
N ASP A 99 7.17 6.31 -7.22
CA ASP A 99 5.94 5.59 -7.54
C ASP A 99 4.87 5.84 -6.46
N LEU A 100 5.25 5.79 -5.18
CA LEU A 100 4.38 6.14 -4.06
C LEU A 100 3.97 7.62 -4.14
N ALA A 101 4.90 8.54 -4.39
CA ALA A 101 4.59 9.96 -4.52
C ALA A 101 3.60 10.22 -5.67
N PHE A 102 3.81 9.55 -6.81
CA PHE A 102 2.92 9.61 -7.95
C PHE A 102 1.53 9.07 -7.61
N ALA A 103 1.43 7.91 -6.96
CA ALA A 103 0.16 7.31 -6.55
C ALA A 103 -0.66 8.25 -5.64
N LEU A 104 0.01 8.95 -4.73
CA LEU A 104 -0.63 9.96 -3.88
C LEU A 104 -1.10 11.18 -4.69
N GLN A 105 -0.30 11.62 -5.66
CA GLN A 105 -0.63 12.77 -6.50
C GLN A 105 -1.85 12.53 -7.41
N VAL A 106 -2.00 11.31 -7.95
CA VAL A 106 -3.11 10.97 -8.88
C VAL A 106 -4.42 10.61 -8.18
N GLY A 107 -4.53 10.85 -6.87
CA GLY A 107 -5.76 10.66 -6.10
C GLY A 107 -5.82 9.37 -5.28
N GLY A 108 -4.67 8.72 -5.02
CA GLY A 108 -4.60 7.64 -4.05
C GLY A 108 -4.97 8.10 -2.63
N PRO A 109 -5.35 7.17 -1.73
CA PRO A 109 -5.56 7.46 -0.32
C PRO A 109 -4.35 8.16 0.32
N PRO A 110 -4.55 8.99 1.35
CA PRO A 110 -3.45 9.57 2.11
C PRO A 110 -2.55 8.48 2.72
N ILE A 111 -1.25 8.77 2.91
CA ILE A 111 -0.27 7.85 3.53
C ILE A 111 -0.81 7.24 4.83
N LEU A 112 -1.50 8.04 5.66
CA LEU A 112 -2.07 7.57 6.91
C LEU A 112 -3.05 6.40 6.73
N GLU A 113 -3.88 6.42 5.69
CA GLU A 113 -4.85 5.34 5.43
C GLU A 113 -4.15 4.07 4.96
N TYR A 114 -3.11 4.19 4.14
CA TYR A 114 -2.26 3.04 3.80
C TYR A 114 -1.58 2.45 5.04
N ILE A 115 -0.98 3.28 5.90
CA ILE A 115 -0.30 2.81 7.11
C ILE A 115 -1.28 2.15 8.09
N LYS A 116 -2.49 2.69 8.28
CA LYS A 116 -3.55 2.05 9.07
C LYS A 116 -3.89 0.66 8.52
N TYR A 117 -4.09 0.55 7.21
CA TYR A 117 -4.37 -0.73 6.57
C TYR A 117 -3.21 -1.71 6.75
N ILE A 118 -1.99 -1.30 6.46
CA ILE A 118 -0.77 -2.13 6.62
C ILE A 118 -0.62 -2.59 8.07
N ALA A 119 -0.78 -1.69 9.04
CA ALA A 119 -0.72 -2.01 10.46
C ALA A 119 -1.76 -3.09 10.85
N SER A 120 -2.96 -3.04 10.27
CA SER A 120 -4.02 -4.02 10.54
C SER A 120 -3.71 -5.43 10.01
N ILE A 121 -2.88 -5.54 8.95
CA ILE A 121 -2.50 -6.81 8.33
C ILE A 121 -1.07 -7.24 8.68
N GLU A 122 -0.32 -6.44 9.42
CA GLU A 122 1.11 -6.58 9.64
C GLU A 122 1.50 -7.97 10.19
N ALA A 123 0.84 -8.41 11.26
CA ALA A 123 1.14 -9.68 11.89
C ALA A 123 0.85 -10.87 10.94
N LYS A 124 -0.22 -10.77 10.15
CA LYS A 124 -0.55 -11.75 9.11
C LYS A 124 0.50 -11.73 8.00
N ALA A 125 0.92 -10.56 7.56
CA ALA A 125 1.97 -10.42 6.55
C ALA A 125 3.30 -11.02 7.04
N ARG A 126 3.68 -10.82 8.31
CA ARG A 126 4.85 -11.50 8.90
C ARG A 126 4.71 -13.00 8.93
N SER A 127 3.52 -13.51 9.26
CA SER A 127 3.29 -14.97 9.30
C SER A 127 3.49 -15.66 7.94
N CYS A 128 3.32 -14.91 6.84
CA CYS A 128 3.58 -15.43 5.50
C CYS A 128 5.08 -15.67 5.23
N TYR A 129 5.98 -15.09 6.00
CA TYR A 129 7.41 -15.28 5.87
C TYR A 129 7.87 -16.49 6.71
N GLY A 130 8.69 -17.36 6.12
CA GLY A 130 9.30 -18.50 6.80
C GLY A 130 10.44 -18.04 7.71
N GLY A 131 10.39 -18.44 8.99
CA GLY A 131 11.37 -18.05 10.01
C GLY A 131 11.12 -16.65 10.57
N ASP A 132 12.00 -16.21 11.47
CA ASP A 132 11.83 -14.93 12.15
C ASP A 132 12.22 -13.75 11.23
N VAL A 133 11.28 -12.82 11.06
CA VAL A 133 11.53 -11.54 10.40
C VAL A 133 12.07 -10.56 11.45
N ALA A 134 13.40 -10.53 11.59
CA ALA A 134 14.14 -9.59 12.45
C ALA A 134 14.17 -8.19 11.82
N MET A 135 13.00 -7.56 11.74
CA MET A 135 12.80 -6.22 11.21
C MET A 135 11.87 -5.47 12.15
N GLU A 136 12.24 -4.24 12.51
CA GLU A 136 11.39 -3.40 13.35
C GLU A 136 10.07 -3.08 12.64
N TRP A 137 9.05 -2.72 13.42
CA TRP A 137 7.69 -2.58 12.91
C TRP A 137 7.57 -1.49 11.83
N ASP A 138 8.23 -0.34 12.03
CA ASP A 138 8.22 0.80 11.11
C ASP A 138 8.95 0.47 9.80
N GLU A 139 10.09 -0.20 9.89
CA GLU A 139 10.87 -0.66 8.75
C GLU A 139 10.09 -1.68 7.90
N PHE A 140 9.35 -2.59 8.55
CA PHE A 140 8.52 -3.58 7.88
C PHE A 140 7.28 -2.97 7.24
N CYS A 141 6.58 -2.07 7.93
CA CYS A 141 5.43 -1.35 7.36
C CYS A 141 5.84 -0.49 6.17
N THR A 142 6.98 0.20 6.26
CA THR A 142 7.53 1.00 5.16
C THR A 142 7.86 0.11 3.97
N MET A 143 8.46 -1.06 4.19
CA MET A 143 8.74 -2.02 3.13
C MET A 143 7.46 -2.49 2.43
N LEU A 144 6.41 -2.85 3.19
CA LEU A 144 5.13 -3.27 2.62
C LEU A 144 4.45 -2.15 1.80
N LEU A 145 4.49 -0.91 2.31
CA LEU A 145 3.95 0.25 1.61
C LEU A 145 4.61 0.43 0.24
N LYS A 146 5.95 0.45 0.22
CA LYS A 146 6.71 0.66 -1.01
C LYS A 146 6.54 -0.48 -2.02
N VAL A 147 6.37 -1.73 -1.56
CA VAL A 147 6.04 -2.88 -2.43
C VAL A 147 4.63 -2.76 -3.02
N GLY A 148 3.66 -2.24 -2.26
CA GLY A 148 2.28 -2.07 -2.72
C GLY A 148 2.09 -0.95 -3.76
N CYS A 149 3.05 -0.04 -3.87
CA CYS A 149 3.03 1.07 -4.83
C CYS A 149 3.94 0.86 -6.06
N SER A 150 4.64 -0.27 -6.15
CA SER A 150 5.48 -0.64 -7.30
C SER A 150 4.68 -1.20 -8.47
#